data_AF-A0A6J7PE57-F1
#
_entry.id   AF-A0A6J7PE57-F1
#
_cell.length_a   1.000
_cell.length_b   1.000
_cell.length_c   1.000
_cell.angle_alpha   90.00
_cell.angle_beta   90.00
_cell.angle_gamma   90.00
#
_symmetry.space_group_name_H-M   'P 1'
#
loop_
_entity.id
_entity.type
_entity.pdbx_description
1 polymer ?
#
loop_
_entity_poly.entity_id
_entity_poly.type
_entity_poly.pdbx_seq_one_letter_code
_entity_poly.pdbx_strand_id
1 'polypeptide(L)'
;MSTTIKPVKTTARPGRTLAILALVLFALLGAVFIQGATAVRLGLDLRGGTSVTLQPRIAPGEDGKVTNEAIDQAVSIIRQRVNSLGVAESEVTAQGSGVNRQIVISVPGDTGRRVVELVGQTAELRFRQVLAETSGAPNLSDTATAATPVAGIAPDVNARFAKLDCTNPANLKGTGSDAATEAIVSCSRSGGTKYILAPAEVLGRQVSKASAGIDTQGGSVWYVSLTFNGEGTKAFGALTTRVTSLATPLNQVAIVLDGLVVSAPRINEPIPSGNAQITGSFTQTEATDLANVLKYGALPLAFDRGEVQQISPTLGSDQLHAGLLAGALGLLLVLIYSLLYYRGLGLVTVGSLFVAGGLVYLLILLLGKWVGFTLTLAGIAGLIVSIGITADSFIVYFERIRDEVREGRSLRSAVETGWQRARRTIIVADFVSIIAAVLLYFFAVGGVRGFAFTLGLTTLVDLVVVFTFTKPITSVISKLNFYSSGHPLSGFSTKSLGTISLPKEA
;
A
#
# COMPACT_ATOMS: atom_id res chain seq x y z
N MET A 1 31.33 -20.68 54.15
CA MET A 1 30.14 -21.31 53.53
C MET A 1 30.49 -21.64 52.08
N SER A 2 30.73 -22.92 51.79
CA SER A 2 30.99 -23.40 50.43
C SER A 2 29.65 -23.49 49.69
N THR A 3 29.41 -22.57 48.75
CA THR A 3 28.27 -22.66 47.84
C THR A 3 28.58 -23.72 46.79
N THR A 4 28.05 -24.92 47.00
CA THR A 4 27.96 -25.97 45.98
C THR A 4 27.22 -25.43 44.76
N ILE A 5 27.97 -25.09 43.70
CA ILE A 5 27.42 -24.83 42.37
C ILE A 5 26.85 -26.16 41.86
N LYS A 6 25.54 -26.37 42.02
CA LYS A 6 24.86 -27.48 41.36
C LYS A 6 25.07 -27.32 39.84
N PRO A 7 25.65 -28.30 39.14
CA PRO A 7 25.74 -28.25 37.69
C PRO A 7 24.31 -28.33 37.14
N VAL A 8 23.82 -27.23 36.58
CA VAL A 8 22.56 -27.22 35.84
C VAL A 8 22.75 -28.13 34.64
N LYS A 9 22.22 -29.36 34.73
CA LYS A 9 22.11 -30.29 33.60
C LYS A 9 21.02 -29.82 32.64
N THR A 10 21.20 -28.68 31.99
CA THR A 10 20.51 -28.43 30.72
C THR A 10 21.29 -29.16 29.65
N THR A 11 20.96 -30.43 29.42
CA THR A 11 21.48 -31.18 28.28
C THR A 11 20.84 -30.59 27.03
N ALA A 12 21.35 -29.45 26.55
CA ALA A 12 20.95 -28.91 25.27
C ALA A 12 21.18 -30.02 24.22
N ARG A 13 20.12 -30.40 23.51
CA ARG A 13 20.16 -31.42 22.45
C ARG A 13 20.30 -30.70 21.11
N PRO A 14 21.51 -30.34 20.66
CA PRO A 14 21.70 -29.50 19.48
C PRO A 14 21.12 -30.12 18.20
N GLY A 15 21.09 -31.45 18.10
CA GLY A 15 20.46 -32.14 16.98
C GLY A 15 18.95 -31.88 16.89
N ARG A 16 18.23 -31.77 18.02
CA ARG A 16 16.79 -31.51 18.03
C ARG A 16 16.47 -30.10 17.54
N THR A 17 17.24 -29.10 17.97
CA THR A 17 17.04 -27.70 17.55
C THR A 17 17.34 -27.52 16.06
N LEU A 18 18.39 -28.16 15.54
CA LEU A 18 18.71 -28.14 14.11
C LEU A 18 17.62 -28.86 13.29
N ALA A 19 17.09 -29.99 13.79
CA ALA A 19 15.99 -30.69 13.12
C ALA A 19 14.70 -29.86 13.09
N ILE A 20 14.39 -29.12 14.17
CA ILE A 20 13.24 -28.20 14.21
C ILE A 20 13.42 -27.08 13.18
N LEU A 21 14.62 -26.48 13.11
CA LEU A 21 14.91 -25.44 12.12
C LEU A 21 14.78 -25.95 10.69
N ALA A 22 15.30 -27.14 10.40
CA ALA A 22 15.14 -27.78 9.09
C ALA A 22 13.66 -28.00 8.76
N LEU A 23 12.86 -28.49 9.71
CA LEU A 23 11.41 -28.65 9.55
C LEU A 23 10.73 -27.32 9.24
N VAL A 24 11.07 -26.25 9.96
CA VAL A 24 10.53 -24.90 9.71
C VAL A 24 10.89 -24.42 8.30
N LEU A 25 12.14 -24.60 7.86
CA LEU A 25 12.56 -24.25 6.49
C LEU A 25 11.79 -25.04 5.44
N PHE A 26 11.64 -26.35 5.61
CA PHE A 26 10.84 -27.18 4.69
C PHE A 26 9.36 -26.80 4.69
N ALA A 27 8.79 -26.46 5.84
CA ALA A 27 7.41 -26.00 5.95
C ALA A 27 7.20 -24.66 5.22
N LEU A 28 8.11 -23.70 5.39
CA LEU A 28 8.08 -22.42 4.67
C LEU A 28 8.23 -22.61 3.16
N LEU A 29 9.18 -23.46 2.74
CA LEU A 29 9.39 -23.77 1.32
C LEU A 29 8.17 -24.48 0.70
N GLY A 30 7.56 -25.41 1.43
CA GLY A 30 6.30 -26.05 1.04
C GLY A 30 5.16 -25.04 0.92
N ALA A 31 5.04 -24.10 1.86
CA ALA A 31 4.04 -23.02 1.79
C ALA A 31 4.25 -22.12 0.57
N VAL A 32 5.50 -21.78 0.24
CA VAL A 32 5.84 -21.00 -0.96
C VAL A 32 5.37 -21.71 -2.23
N PHE A 33 5.63 -23.02 -2.33
CA PHE A 33 5.23 -23.83 -3.48
C PHE A 33 3.69 -23.93 -3.60
N ILE A 34 3.00 -24.26 -2.50
CA ILE A 34 1.54 -24.41 -2.48
C ILE A 34 0.81 -23.12 -2.88
N GLN A 35 1.36 -21.97 -2.52
CA GLN A 35 0.74 -20.68 -2.79
C GLN A 35 1.17 -20.02 -4.11
N GLY A 36 2.12 -20.64 -4.83
CA GLY A 36 2.69 -20.08 -6.06
C GLY A 36 3.39 -18.75 -5.81
N ALA A 37 4.09 -18.59 -4.68
CA ALA A 37 4.84 -17.39 -4.35
C ALA A 37 6.24 -17.43 -5.02
N THR A 38 6.28 -17.29 -6.35
CA THR A 38 7.51 -17.55 -7.14
C THR A 38 8.41 -16.32 -7.33
N ALA A 39 7.92 -15.11 -7.10
CA ALA A 39 8.66 -13.87 -7.30
C ALA A 39 8.45 -12.87 -6.17
N VAL A 40 9.51 -12.11 -5.86
CA VAL A 40 9.43 -10.99 -4.92
C VAL A 40 8.67 -9.85 -5.60
N ARG A 41 7.60 -9.38 -4.95
CA ARG A 41 6.91 -8.17 -5.37
C ARG A 41 7.79 -6.98 -5.05
N LEU A 42 8.05 -6.13 -6.03
CA LEU A 42 8.88 -4.94 -5.85
C LEU A 42 7.99 -3.71 -5.75
N GLY A 43 8.42 -2.74 -4.98
CA GLY A 43 7.77 -1.45 -4.82
C GLY A 43 7.87 -0.59 -6.08
N LEU A 44 7.09 0.49 -6.08
CA LEU A 44 7.03 1.45 -7.18
C LEU A 44 8.38 2.12 -7.46
N ASP A 45 9.17 2.34 -6.42
CA ASP A 45 10.51 2.90 -6.49
C ASP A 45 11.49 2.01 -7.26
N LEU A 46 11.25 0.71 -7.32
CA LEU A 46 12.08 -0.25 -8.04
C LEU A 46 11.50 -0.67 -9.40
N ARG A 47 10.18 -0.65 -9.57
CA ARG A 47 9.51 -1.03 -10.85
C ARG A 47 9.18 0.17 -11.73
N GLY A 48 9.16 1.37 -11.17
CA GLY A 48 8.61 2.56 -11.78
C GLY A 48 7.07 2.55 -11.81
N GLY A 49 6.51 3.75 -11.83
CA GLY A 49 5.09 3.99 -12.04
C GLY A 49 4.61 5.27 -11.36
N THR A 50 3.31 5.37 -11.09
CA THR A 50 2.68 6.54 -10.47
C THR A 50 2.08 6.18 -9.11
N SER A 51 2.41 6.95 -8.08
CA SER A 51 1.77 6.90 -6.77
C SER A 51 0.93 8.15 -6.54
N VAL A 52 -0.24 7.99 -5.95
CA VAL A 52 -1.05 9.09 -5.43
C VAL A 52 -1.51 8.76 -4.02
N THR A 53 -1.54 9.79 -3.18
CA THR A 53 -2.15 9.72 -1.86
C THR A 53 -3.48 10.46 -1.89
N LEU A 54 -4.54 9.85 -1.37
CA LEU A 54 -5.87 10.43 -1.24
C LEU A 54 -6.17 10.63 0.24
N GLN A 55 -6.32 11.89 0.66
CA GLN A 55 -6.69 12.25 2.02
C GLN A 55 -8.21 12.40 2.10
N PRO A 56 -8.91 11.76 3.05
CA PRO A 56 -10.35 11.98 3.23
C PRO A 56 -10.61 13.46 3.55
N ARG A 57 -11.54 14.07 2.80
CA ARG A 57 -12.02 15.42 3.06
C ARG A 57 -13.14 15.35 4.09
N ILE A 58 -13.06 16.17 5.12
CA ILE A 58 -14.08 16.29 6.17
C ILE A 58 -14.87 17.56 5.89
N ALA A 59 -16.13 17.42 5.47
CA ALA A 59 -17.01 18.57 5.33
C ALA A 59 -17.50 19.05 6.71
N PRO A 60 -17.81 20.34 6.90
CA PRO A 60 -18.35 20.85 8.16
C PRO A 60 -19.62 20.08 8.56
N GLY A 61 -19.61 19.45 9.74
CA GLY A 61 -20.72 18.61 10.24
C GLY A 61 -20.62 17.12 9.92
N GLU A 62 -19.53 16.67 9.29
CA GLU A 62 -19.28 15.26 8.93
C GLU A 62 -18.14 14.59 9.72
N ASP A 63 -17.74 15.15 10.86
CA ASP A 63 -16.59 14.69 11.67
C ASP A 63 -16.65 13.21 12.12
N GLY A 64 -17.84 12.58 12.04
CA GLY A 64 -18.06 11.16 12.33
C GLY A 64 -18.11 10.21 11.13
N LYS A 65 -18.01 10.71 9.88
CA LYS A 65 -18.13 9.88 8.66
C LYS A 65 -16.84 9.18 8.27
N VAL A 66 -15.68 9.69 8.69
CA VAL A 66 -14.37 9.06 8.41
C VAL A 66 -14.15 7.90 9.38
N THR A 67 -14.80 6.78 9.11
CA THR A 67 -14.60 5.52 9.84
C THR A 67 -13.63 4.61 9.11
N ASN A 68 -13.04 3.63 9.82
CA ASN A 68 -12.17 2.64 9.18
C ASN A 68 -12.94 1.84 8.11
N GLU A 69 -14.21 1.55 8.38
CA GLU A 69 -15.10 0.82 7.47
C GLU A 69 -15.35 1.62 6.19
N ALA A 70 -15.57 2.94 6.29
CA ALA A 70 -15.74 3.80 5.13
C ALA A 70 -14.48 3.89 4.27
N ILE A 71 -13.30 3.97 4.90
CA ILE A 71 -12.01 3.95 4.20
C ILE A 71 -11.76 2.59 3.54
N ASP A 72 -12.01 1.48 4.23
CA ASP A 72 -11.81 0.13 3.70
C ASP A 72 -12.80 -0.15 2.55
N GLN A 73 -14.04 0.35 2.64
CA GLN A 73 -14.98 0.33 1.53
C GLN A 73 -14.48 1.18 0.34
N ALA A 74 -13.97 2.38 0.58
CA ALA A 74 -13.37 3.21 -0.47
C ALA A 74 -12.17 2.50 -1.14
N VAL A 75 -11.29 1.86 -0.36
CA VAL A 75 -10.18 1.03 -0.87
C VAL A 75 -10.70 -0.09 -1.78
N SER A 76 -11.79 -0.77 -1.39
CA SER A 76 -12.38 -1.84 -2.18
C SER A 76 -12.92 -1.35 -3.54
N ILE A 77 -13.60 -0.20 -3.56
CA ILE A 77 -14.15 0.42 -4.78
C ILE A 77 -13.01 0.89 -5.68
N ILE A 78 -12.02 1.60 -5.12
CA ILE A 78 -10.84 2.07 -5.87
C ILE A 78 -10.11 0.87 -6.47
N ARG A 79 -9.88 -0.20 -5.71
CA ARG A 79 -9.24 -1.43 -6.23
C ARG A 79 -10.02 -2.04 -7.39
N GLN A 80 -11.35 -2.11 -7.30
CA GLN A 80 -12.18 -2.60 -8.39
C GLN A 80 -12.08 -1.71 -9.64
N ARG A 81 -12.07 -0.38 -9.46
CA ARG A 81 -11.90 0.58 -10.57
C ARG A 81 -10.53 0.43 -11.23
N VAL A 82 -9.44 0.37 -10.46
CA VAL A 82 -8.09 0.18 -11.02
C VAL A 82 -8.00 -1.14 -11.79
N ASN A 83 -8.53 -2.23 -11.23
CA ASN A 83 -8.56 -3.53 -11.90
C ASN A 83 -9.37 -3.49 -13.21
N SER A 84 -10.48 -2.73 -13.25
CA SER A 84 -11.31 -2.59 -14.45
C SER A 84 -10.63 -1.82 -15.58
N LEU A 85 -9.67 -0.97 -15.25
CA LEU A 85 -8.84 -0.25 -16.20
C LEU A 85 -7.73 -1.13 -16.80
N GLY A 86 -7.69 -2.42 -16.45
CA GLY A 86 -6.74 -3.40 -17.00
C GLY A 86 -5.33 -3.26 -16.43
N VAL A 87 -5.17 -2.52 -15.33
CA VAL A 87 -3.88 -2.33 -14.68
C VAL A 87 -3.56 -3.57 -13.85
N ALA A 88 -2.61 -4.37 -14.33
CA ALA A 88 -2.08 -5.48 -13.56
C ALA A 88 -1.25 -4.96 -12.37
N GLU A 89 -1.34 -5.66 -11.24
CA GLU A 89 -0.47 -5.45 -10.07
C GLU A 89 -0.57 -4.06 -9.40
N SER A 90 -1.68 -3.34 -9.58
CA SER A 90 -1.91 -2.11 -8.80
C SER A 90 -2.09 -2.41 -7.31
N GLU A 91 -1.48 -1.58 -6.47
CA GLU A 91 -1.61 -1.66 -5.03
C GLU A 91 -2.48 -0.51 -4.51
N VAL A 92 -3.52 -0.83 -3.75
CA VAL A 92 -4.39 0.15 -3.08
C VAL A 92 -4.41 -0.21 -1.61
N THR A 93 -3.81 0.64 -0.78
CA THR A 93 -3.67 0.44 0.66
C THR A 93 -4.13 1.67 1.41
N ALA A 94 -4.69 1.46 2.60
CA ALA A 94 -4.92 2.55 3.55
C ALA A 94 -3.72 2.65 4.51
N GLN A 95 -3.23 3.86 4.71
CA GLN A 95 -2.08 4.18 5.56
C GLN A 95 -2.48 5.17 6.65
N GLY A 96 -1.90 5.05 7.84
CA GLY A 96 -2.27 5.86 9.00
C GLY A 96 -3.42 5.26 9.82
N SER A 97 -3.87 6.01 10.83
CA SER A 97 -4.88 5.59 11.80
C SER A 97 -5.83 6.73 12.17
N GLY A 98 -7.10 6.39 12.41
CA GLY A 98 -8.14 7.36 12.75
C GLY A 98 -8.44 8.31 11.59
N VAL A 99 -8.66 9.58 11.90
CA VAL A 99 -9.07 10.62 10.94
C VAL A 99 -7.99 10.93 9.89
N ASN A 100 -6.72 10.67 10.21
CA ASN A 100 -5.57 10.89 9.31
C ASN A 100 -5.29 9.69 8.40
N ARG A 101 -6.19 8.70 8.33
CA ARG A 101 -6.00 7.52 7.49
C ARG A 101 -6.19 7.91 6.02
N GLN A 102 -5.12 7.83 5.25
CA GLN A 102 -5.05 8.18 3.83
C GLN A 102 -5.04 6.93 2.95
N ILE A 103 -5.53 7.01 1.72
CA ILE A 103 -5.46 5.91 0.76
C ILE A 103 -4.28 6.17 -0.18
N VAL A 104 -3.33 5.24 -0.22
CA VAL A 104 -2.21 5.27 -1.16
C VAL A 104 -2.50 4.29 -2.29
N ILE A 105 -2.47 4.82 -3.51
CA ILE A 105 -2.70 4.07 -4.75
C ILE A 105 -1.40 4.10 -5.52
N SER A 106 -0.86 2.92 -5.81
CA SER A 106 0.35 2.75 -6.60
C SER A 106 0.02 1.96 -7.85
N VAL A 107 0.21 2.60 -9.00
CA VAL A 107 -0.02 2.02 -10.33
C VAL A 107 1.33 1.86 -11.01
N PRO A 108 1.78 0.62 -11.29
CA PRO A 108 3.02 0.41 -12.02
C PRO A 108 2.88 0.91 -13.46
N GLY A 109 4.01 1.33 -14.05
CA GLY A 109 4.08 1.73 -15.46
C GLY A 109 3.74 3.20 -15.77
N ASP A 110 3.75 3.52 -17.05
CA ASP A 110 3.67 4.88 -17.61
C ASP A 110 2.24 5.42 -17.77
N THR A 111 1.23 4.55 -17.84
CA THR A 111 -0.19 4.94 -17.89
C THR A 111 -0.76 5.39 -16.54
N GLY A 112 0.05 5.39 -15.47
CA GLY A 112 -0.41 5.56 -14.10
C GLY A 112 -1.10 6.90 -13.81
N ARG A 113 -0.71 8.00 -14.46
CA ARG A 113 -1.35 9.32 -14.24
C ARG A 113 -2.83 9.34 -14.57
N ARG A 114 -3.21 8.85 -15.76
CA ARG A 114 -4.62 8.79 -16.18
C ARG A 114 -5.42 7.88 -15.26
N VAL A 115 -4.87 6.72 -14.92
CA VAL A 115 -5.52 5.76 -14.02
C VAL A 115 -5.79 6.40 -12.66
N VAL A 116 -4.78 7.03 -12.07
CA VAL A 116 -4.86 7.78 -10.82
C VAL A 116 -5.93 8.88 -10.87
N GLU A 117 -5.98 9.63 -11.97
CA GLU A 117 -6.97 10.70 -12.15
C GLU A 117 -8.41 10.19 -12.18
N LEU A 118 -8.64 9.01 -12.75
CA LEU A 118 -9.97 8.38 -12.83
C LEU A 118 -10.39 7.74 -11.51
N VAL A 119 -9.46 7.06 -10.82
CA VAL A 119 -9.80 6.34 -9.58
C VAL A 119 -9.94 7.27 -8.38
N GLY A 120 -9.27 8.42 -8.40
CA GLY A 120 -9.42 9.47 -7.38
C GLY A 120 -10.60 10.41 -7.60
N GLN A 121 -11.59 10.06 -8.43
CA GLN A 121 -12.87 10.77 -8.54
C GLN A 121 -13.90 10.14 -7.60
N THR A 122 -14.69 10.94 -6.88
CA THR A 122 -15.84 10.45 -6.10
C THR A 122 -16.86 9.77 -7.00
N ALA A 123 -17.13 10.39 -8.16
CA ALA A 123 -18.08 9.96 -9.16
C ALA A 123 -19.51 9.87 -8.63
N GLU A 124 -19.93 10.92 -7.94
CA GLU A 124 -21.28 10.98 -7.42
C GLU A 124 -22.26 11.35 -8.54
N LEU A 125 -22.95 10.31 -9.05
CA LEU A 125 -23.99 10.46 -10.07
C LEU A 125 -25.33 10.85 -9.44
N ARG A 126 -25.98 11.87 -10.00
CA ARG A 126 -27.33 12.30 -9.60
C ARG A 126 -28.17 12.66 -10.83
N PHE A 127 -29.44 12.32 -10.78
CA PHE A 127 -30.43 12.80 -11.75
C PHE A 127 -31.29 13.87 -11.09
N ARG A 128 -31.33 15.04 -11.71
CA ARG A 128 -32.06 16.21 -11.21
C ARG A 128 -32.90 16.80 -12.33
N GLN A 129 -34.12 17.21 -12.03
CA GLN A 129 -34.92 17.98 -12.98
C GLN A 129 -34.27 19.35 -13.21
N VAL A 130 -34.21 19.80 -14.46
CA VAL A 130 -33.77 21.17 -14.78
C VAL A 130 -34.92 22.14 -14.49
N LEU A 131 -34.67 23.13 -13.65
CA LEU A 131 -35.64 24.17 -13.32
C LEU A 131 -35.45 25.42 -14.18
N ALA A 132 -34.19 25.72 -14.55
CA ALA A 132 -33.84 26.76 -15.49
C ALA A 132 -32.49 26.49 -16.15
N GLU A 133 -32.32 26.99 -17.36
CA GLU A 133 -31.05 26.96 -18.10
C GLU A 133 -30.82 28.31 -18.80
N THR A 134 -29.56 28.76 -18.87
CA THR A 134 -29.18 29.95 -19.64
C THR A 134 -27.69 29.90 -19.99
N SER A 135 -27.21 30.87 -20.78
CA SER A 135 -25.80 30.96 -21.16
C SER A 135 -24.87 31.01 -19.95
N GLY A 136 -23.72 30.37 -20.06
CA GLY A 136 -22.75 30.21 -18.99
C GLY A 136 -22.07 31.50 -18.54
N ALA A 137 -22.19 32.60 -19.30
CA ALA A 137 -21.66 33.90 -18.88
C ALA A 137 -22.46 34.46 -17.69
N PRO A 138 -21.82 35.21 -16.78
CA PRO A 138 -22.52 35.90 -15.72
C PRO A 138 -23.35 37.04 -16.34
N ASN A 139 -24.62 37.11 -15.97
CA ASN A 139 -25.49 38.20 -16.43
C ASN A 139 -25.25 39.40 -15.51
N LEU A 140 -24.21 40.18 -15.81
CA LEU A 140 -23.79 41.36 -15.05
C LEU A 140 -24.43 42.68 -15.55
N SER A 141 -25.31 42.60 -16.55
CA SER A 141 -26.03 43.77 -17.06
C SER A 141 -27.11 44.20 -16.06
N ASP A 142 -26.69 45.11 -15.17
CA ASP A 142 -27.45 46.10 -14.41
C ASP A 142 -28.74 45.67 -13.68
N THR A 143 -29.02 46.31 -12.55
CA THR A 143 -29.97 45.88 -11.50
C THR A 143 -31.47 45.92 -11.91
N ALA A 144 -31.80 45.91 -13.21
CA ALA A 144 -33.16 45.99 -13.74
C ALA A 144 -33.54 44.90 -14.75
N THR A 145 -32.60 44.10 -15.29
CA THR A 145 -32.91 42.95 -16.18
C THR A 145 -32.07 41.72 -15.84
N ALA A 146 -31.99 41.41 -14.54
CA ALA A 146 -31.60 40.08 -14.09
C ALA A 146 -32.44 39.03 -14.86
N ALA A 147 -31.82 37.91 -15.25
CA ALA A 147 -32.56 36.72 -15.68
C ALA A 147 -33.78 36.58 -14.77
N THR A 148 -34.98 36.65 -15.34
CA THR A 148 -36.22 36.75 -14.57
C THR A 148 -36.18 35.69 -13.46
N PRO A 149 -36.25 36.08 -12.18
CA PRO A 149 -36.13 35.12 -11.08
C PRO A 149 -37.06 33.95 -11.34
N VAL A 150 -36.52 32.74 -11.31
CA VAL A 150 -37.34 31.56 -11.60
C VAL A 150 -38.37 31.46 -10.49
N ALA A 151 -39.65 31.62 -10.86
CA ALA A 151 -40.75 31.64 -9.91
C ALA A 151 -40.78 30.32 -9.12
N GLY A 152 -40.88 30.41 -7.80
CA GLY A 152 -40.88 29.25 -6.90
C GLY A 152 -39.51 28.75 -6.45
N ILE A 153 -38.41 29.41 -6.85
CA ILE A 153 -37.04 29.09 -6.38
C ILE A 153 -36.59 30.11 -5.33
N ALA A 154 -35.89 29.62 -4.31
CA ALA A 154 -35.37 30.45 -3.23
C ALA A 154 -34.50 31.61 -3.77
N PRO A 155 -34.60 32.83 -3.18
CA PRO A 155 -33.87 34.00 -3.66
C PRO A 155 -32.35 33.81 -3.69
N ASP A 156 -31.79 33.03 -2.76
CA ASP A 156 -30.35 32.77 -2.67
C ASP A 156 -29.85 31.90 -3.84
N VAL A 157 -30.62 30.89 -4.25
CA VAL A 157 -30.32 30.04 -5.42
C VAL A 157 -30.36 30.86 -6.70
N ASN A 158 -31.38 31.73 -6.86
CA ASN A 158 -31.46 32.66 -7.98
C ASN A 158 -30.25 33.61 -8.01
N ALA A 159 -29.82 34.13 -6.86
CA ALA A 159 -28.64 35.00 -6.77
C ALA A 159 -27.34 34.27 -7.12
N ARG A 160 -27.17 33.01 -6.68
CA ARG A 160 -26.02 32.16 -7.08
C ARG A 160 -26.03 31.87 -8.58
N PHE A 161 -27.19 31.59 -9.17
CA PHE A 161 -27.35 31.37 -10.61
C PHE A 161 -27.01 32.60 -11.45
N ALA A 162 -27.43 33.79 -11.02
CA ALA A 162 -27.06 35.03 -11.70
C ALA A 162 -25.53 35.25 -11.73
N LYS A 163 -24.86 35.00 -10.59
CA LYS A 163 -23.42 35.20 -10.41
C LYS A 163 -22.53 34.09 -10.98
N LEU A 164 -23.05 32.88 -11.17
CA LEU A 164 -22.26 31.75 -11.66
C LEU A 164 -21.74 32.03 -13.08
N ASP A 165 -20.44 31.85 -13.24
CA ASP A 165 -19.70 32.01 -14.48
C ASP A 165 -19.07 30.68 -14.91
N CYS A 166 -19.68 30.04 -15.89
CA CYS A 166 -19.20 28.78 -16.47
C CYS A 166 -18.15 28.96 -17.56
N THR A 167 -17.68 30.19 -17.80
CA THR A 167 -16.48 30.45 -18.62
C THR A 167 -15.21 30.36 -17.79
N ASN A 168 -15.31 30.51 -16.47
CA ASN A 168 -14.20 30.35 -15.55
C ASN A 168 -13.88 28.85 -15.32
N PRO A 169 -12.67 28.36 -15.68
CA PRO A 169 -12.28 26.97 -15.48
C PRO A 169 -12.33 26.50 -14.03
N ALA A 170 -12.27 27.39 -13.04
CA ALA A 170 -12.39 27.04 -11.63
C ALA A 170 -13.80 26.50 -11.29
N ASN A 171 -14.85 27.02 -11.95
CA ASN A 171 -16.23 26.59 -11.75
C ASN A 171 -16.57 25.30 -12.52
N LEU A 172 -15.66 24.84 -13.38
CA LEU A 172 -15.74 23.57 -14.11
C LEU A 172 -14.99 22.43 -13.40
N LYS A 173 -14.58 22.65 -12.15
CA LYS A 173 -14.01 21.60 -11.29
C LYS A 173 -15.11 21.11 -10.35
N GLY A 174 -15.58 19.89 -10.58
CA GLY A 174 -16.60 19.26 -9.73
C GLY A 174 -16.11 19.21 -8.29
N THR A 175 -16.95 19.66 -7.36
CA THR A 175 -16.63 19.73 -5.93
C THR A 175 -16.99 18.45 -5.20
N GLY A 176 -17.90 17.64 -5.76
CA GLY A 176 -18.43 16.41 -5.15
C GLY A 176 -19.13 16.64 -3.80
N SER A 177 -19.47 17.88 -3.46
CA SER A 177 -19.96 18.27 -2.13
C SER A 177 -21.42 18.73 -2.12
N ASP A 178 -22.15 18.51 -3.21
CA ASP A 178 -23.52 18.99 -3.34
C ASP A 178 -24.47 18.14 -2.52
N ALA A 179 -25.39 18.73 -1.77
CA ALA A 179 -26.40 18.00 -1.03
C ALA A 179 -27.46 17.43 -1.98
N ALA A 180 -27.80 16.14 -1.83
CA ALA A 180 -28.82 15.49 -2.66
C ALA A 180 -30.22 16.11 -2.47
N THR A 181 -30.53 16.59 -1.26
CA THR A 181 -31.85 17.12 -0.89
C THR A 181 -32.07 18.58 -1.24
N GLU A 182 -31.02 19.28 -1.69
CA GLU A 182 -31.09 20.72 -1.99
C GLU A 182 -31.12 20.98 -3.49
N ALA A 183 -31.75 22.09 -3.87
CA ALA A 183 -31.63 22.63 -5.22
C ALA A 183 -30.24 23.27 -5.39
N ILE A 184 -29.61 23.02 -6.53
CA ILE A 184 -28.23 23.47 -6.78
C ILE A 184 -28.13 24.27 -8.07
N VAL A 185 -27.07 25.05 -8.16
CA VAL A 185 -26.68 25.79 -9.37
C VAL A 185 -25.40 25.16 -9.90
N SER A 186 -25.38 24.75 -11.17
CA SER A 186 -24.27 24.00 -11.74
C SER A 186 -23.98 24.39 -13.18
N CYS A 187 -22.73 24.23 -13.58
CA CYS A 187 -22.28 24.40 -14.95
C CYS A 187 -22.38 23.10 -15.75
N SER A 188 -22.60 23.23 -17.07
CA SER A 188 -22.25 22.16 -18.00
C SER A 188 -20.77 21.83 -17.90
N ARG A 189 -20.42 20.55 -17.97
CA ARG A 189 -19.03 20.08 -17.99
C ARG A 189 -18.24 20.63 -19.19
N SER A 190 -18.91 20.85 -20.31
CA SER A 190 -18.33 21.48 -21.51
C SER A 190 -18.16 23.00 -21.37
N GLY A 191 -18.63 23.60 -20.28
CA GLY A 191 -18.87 25.03 -20.17
C GLY A 191 -20.06 25.48 -21.02
N GLY A 192 -20.31 26.79 -21.03
CA GLY A 192 -21.23 27.44 -21.97
C GLY A 192 -22.71 27.49 -21.55
N THR A 193 -23.16 26.64 -20.61
CA THR A 193 -24.52 26.68 -20.05
C THR A 193 -24.46 26.53 -18.54
N LYS A 194 -25.29 27.30 -17.82
CA LYS A 194 -25.55 27.13 -16.40
C LYS A 194 -26.98 26.71 -16.16
N TYR A 195 -27.20 25.94 -15.09
CA TYR A 195 -28.48 25.35 -14.75
C TYR A 195 -28.86 25.65 -13.31
N ILE A 196 -30.17 25.79 -13.06
CA ILE A 196 -30.75 25.56 -11.73
C ILE A 196 -31.36 24.16 -11.75
N LEU A 197 -30.99 23.34 -10.78
CA LEU A 197 -31.38 21.94 -10.69
C LEU A 197 -32.17 21.69 -9.43
N ALA A 198 -33.25 20.92 -9.54
CA ALA A 198 -34.03 20.45 -8.40
C ALA A 198 -33.23 19.51 -7.48
N PRO A 199 -33.72 19.19 -6.28
CA PRO A 199 -33.22 18.08 -5.48
C PRO A 199 -33.07 16.79 -6.30
N ALA A 200 -32.08 15.96 -5.96
CA ALA A 200 -31.82 14.71 -6.66
C ALA A 200 -32.84 13.64 -6.26
N GLU A 201 -33.54 13.11 -7.27
CA GLU A 201 -34.55 12.06 -7.07
C GLU A 201 -34.03 10.67 -7.39
N VAL A 202 -33.01 10.58 -8.25
CA VAL A 202 -32.30 9.32 -8.54
C VAL A 202 -30.82 9.49 -8.26
N LEU A 203 -30.27 8.57 -7.49
CA LEU A 203 -28.89 8.59 -7.01
C LEU A 203 -28.06 7.49 -7.69
N GLY A 204 -26.75 7.71 -7.81
CA GLY A 204 -25.82 6.75 -8.40
C GLY A 204 -25.84 5.36 -7.73
N ARG A 205 -26.13 5.30 -6.41
CA ARG A 205 -26.30 4.03 -5.67
C ARG A 205 -27.44 3.14 -6.21
N GLN A 206 -28.35 3.72 -7.00
CA GLN A 206 -29.46 3.03 -7.62
C GLN A 206 -29.12 2.51 -9.04
N VAL A 207 -27.90 2.74 -9.54
CA VAL A 207 -27.40 2.15 -10.79
C VAL A 207 -26.84 0.76 -10.50
N SER A 208 -27.31 -0.24 -11.26
CA SER A 208 -26.88 -1.63 -11.13
C SER A 208 -25.86 -2.05 -12.19
N LYS A 209 -25.94 -1.46 -13.39
CA LYS A 209 -25.01 -1.71 -14.50
C LYS A 209 -24.76 -0.41 -15.26
N ALA A 210 -23.53 -0.25 -15.72
CA ALA A 210 -23.13 0.79 -16.66
C ALA A 210 -22.21 0.17 -17.72
N SER A 211 -22.41 0.53 -18.99
CA SER A 211 -21.57 0.07 -20.10
C SER A 211 -21.47 1.13 -21.19
N ALA A 212 -20.28 1.28 -21.77
CA ALA A 212 -20.08 2.08 -22.97
C ALA A 212 -20.64 1.33 -24.19
N GLY A 213 -21.34 2.05 -25.05
CA GLY A 213 -21.87 1.55 -26.32
C GLY A 213 -21.62 2.55 -27.44
N ILE A 214 -21.69 2.07 -28.67
CA ILE A 214 -21.63 2.91 -29.87
C ILE A 214 -22.99 2.85 -30.57
N ASP A 215 -23.53 4.01 -30.92
CA ASP A 215 -24.76 4.08 -31.71
C ASP A 215 -24.39 3.99 -33.19
N THR A 216 -24.51 2.79 -33.75
CA THR A 216 -24.21 2.51 -35.16
C THR A 216 -25.26 3.09 -36.12
N GLN A 217 -26.44 3.50 -35.64
CA GLN A 217 -27.49 4.09 -36.47
C GLN A 217 -27.42 5.62 -36.48
N GLY A 218 -27.04 6.24 -35.36
CA GLY A 218 -26.92 7.70 -35.19
C GLY A 218 -25.57 8.32 -35.58
N GLY A 219 -24.75 7.64 -36.40
CA GLY A 219 -23.47 8.19 -36.87
C GLY A 219 -22.23 7.77 -36.07
N SER A 220 -22.27 6.61 -35.40
CA SER A 220 -21.14 6.03 -34.65
C SER A 220 -20.69 6.88 -33.44
N VAL A 221 -21.65 7.46 -32.73
CA VAL A 221 -21.40 8.27 -31.52
C VAL A 221 -21.38 7.36 -30.29
N TRP A 222 -20.43 7.60 -29.37
CA TRP A 222 -20.35 6.85 -28.11
C TRP A 222 -21.34 7.37 -27.08
N TYR A 223 -21.96 6.44 -26.35
CA TYR A 223 -22.87 6.73 -25.24
C TYR A 223 -22.58 5.80 -24.05
N VAL A 224 -23.07 6.17 -22.87
CA VAL A 224 -23.04 5.30 -21.69
C VAL A 224 -24.45 4.82 -21.38
N SER A 225 -24.68 3.52 -21.48
CA SER A 225 -25.92 2.88 -21.06
C SER A 225 -25.91 2.63 -19.56
N LEU A 226 -27.02 2.93 -18.90
CA LEU A 226 -27.25 2.71 -17.49
C LEU A 226 -28.48 1.83 -17.29
N THR A 227 -28.40 0.89 -16.35
CA THR A 227 -29.54 0.10 -15.88
C THR A 227 -29.71 0.33 -14.39
N PHE A 228 -30.88 0.81 -13.98
CA PHE A 228 -31.20 1.02 -12.58
C PHE A 228 -31.62 -0.28 -11.89
N ASN A 229 -31.46 -0.32 -10.56
CA ASN A 229 -32.04 -1.36 -9.72
C ASN A 229 -33.56 -1.12 -9.52
N GLY A 230 -34.25 -1.99 -8.77
CA GLY A 230 -35.70 -1.89 -8.59
C GLY A 230 -36.19 -0.58 -7.94
N GLU A 231 -35.41 0.00 -7.02
CA GLU A 231 -35.71 1.31 -6.41
C GLU A 231 -35.52 2.43 -7.45
N GLY A 232 -34.37 2.44 -8.13
CA GLY A 232 -34.05 3.44 -9.15
C GLY A 232 -34.99 3.40 -10.36
N THR A 233 -35.43 2.22 -10.78
CA THR A 233 -36.39 2.07 -11.90
C THR A 233 -37.72 2.76 -11.59
N LYS A 234 -38.23 2.59 -10.35
CA LYS A 234 -39.46 3.26 -9.91
C LYS A 234 -39.27 4.77 -9.80
N ALA A 235 -38.17 5.21 -9.17
CA ALA A 235 -37.88 6.63 -8.99
C ALA A 235 -37.67 7.35 -10.34
N PHE A 236 -36.89 6.75 -11.25
CA PHE A 236 -36.64 7.29 -12.58
C PHE A 236 -37.89 7.27 -13.46
N GLY A 237 -38.70 6.21 -13.39
CA GLY A 237 -40.00 6.14 -14.07
C GLY A 237 -40.97 7.23 -13.59
N ALA A 238 -41.05 7.46 -12.27
CA ALA A 238 -41.88 8.53 -11.70
C ALA A 238 -41.39 9.93 -12.11
N LEU A 239 -40.08 10.16 -12.06
CA LEU A 239 -39.46 11.41 -12.49
C LEU A 239 -39.74 11.68 -13.97
N THR A 240 -39.43 10.73 -14.86
CA THR A 240 -39.63 10.90 -16.31
C THR A 240 -41.10 11.12 -16.66
N THR A 241 -42.02 10.35 -16.07
CA THR A 241 -43.47 10.52 -16.27
C THR A 241 -43.93 11.94 -15.91
N ARG A 242 -43.45 12.48 -14.79
CA ARG A 242 -43.83 13.81 -14.32
C ARG A 242 -43.29 14.93 -15.21
N VAL A 243 -42.04 14.82 -15.68
CA VAL A 243 -41.39 15.90 -16.44
C VAL A 243 -41.75 15.90 -17.93
N THR A 244 -42.13 14.75 -18.50
CA THR A 244 -42.38 14.61 -19.95
C THR A 244 -43.42 15.61 -20.48
N SER A 245 -44.47 15.91 -19.71
CA SER A 245 -45.56 16.81 -20.13
C SER A 245 -45.29 18.30 -19.86
N LEU A 246 -44.14 18.66 -19.30
CA LEU A 246 -43.84 20.04 -18.92
C LEU A 246 -43.25 20.83 -20.10
N ALA A 247 -43.35 22.16 -20.03
CA ALA A 247 -42.67 23.03 -20.99
C ALA A 247 -41.15 23.05 -20.75
N THR A 248 -40.37 23.32 -21.80
CA THR A 248 -38.93 23.53 -21.65
C THR A 248 -38.61 24.75 -20.79
N PRO A 249 -37.60 24.68 -19.90
CA PRO A 249 -36.64 23.58 -19.69
C PRO A 249 -37.07 22.52 -18.67
N LEU A 250 -38.26 22.64 -18.08
CA LEU A 250 -38.75 21.77 -17.01
C LEU A 250 -38.94 20.30 -17.42
N ASN A 251 -38.98 20.01 -18.72
CA ASN A 251 -39.02 18.66 -19.28
C ASN A 251 -37.66 17.98 -19.47
N GLN A 252 -36.59 18.57 -18.93
CA GLN A 252 -35.25 18.00 -18.99
C GLN A 252 -34.86 17.35 -17.66
N VAL A 253 -34.10 16.25 -17.75
CA VAL A 253 -33.46 15.62 -16.59
C VAL A 253 -31.96 15.72 -16.77
N ALA A 254 -31.33 16.55 -15.94
CA ALA A 254 -29.88 16.69 -15.89
C ALA A 254 -29.23 15.47 -15.23
N ILE A 255 -28.21 14.96 -15.90
CA ILE A 255 -27.31 13.93 -15.42
C ILE A 255 -26.08 14.65 -14.87
N VAL A 256 -25.95 14.67 -13.55
CA VAL A 256 -24.93 15.42 -12.81
C VAL A 256 -23.90 14.44 -12.26
N LEU A 257 -22.62 14.74 -12.48
CA LEU A 257 -21.50 13.97 -11.94
C LEU A 257 -20.58 14.89 -11.16
N ASP A 258 -20.38 14.61 -9.86
CA ASP A 258 -19.54 15.40 -8.95
C ASP A 258 -19.89 16.91 -8.94
N GLY A 259 -21.17 17.23 -9.19
CA GLY A 259 -21.70 18.59 -9.18
C GLY A 259 -21.64 19.33 -10.53
N LEU A 260 -21.20 18.68 -11.61
CA LEU A 260 -21.24 19.23 -12.97
C LEU A 260 -22.27 18.50 -13.84
N VAL A 261 -22.99 19.24 -14.67
CA VAL A 261 -23.95 18.67 -15.63
C VAL A 261 -23.18 18.06 -16.80
N VAL A 262 -23.24 16.73 -16.92
CA VAL A 262 -22.64 16.00 -18.05
C VAL A 262 -23.53 16.09 -19.29
N SER A 263 -24.83 15.94 -19.10
CA SER A 263 -25.85 16.10 -20.14
C SER A 263 -27.21 16.42 -19.51
N ALA A 264 -28.07 17.12 -20.24
CA ALA A 264 -29.43 17.45 -19.82
C ALA A 264 -30.44 17.18 -20.97
N PRO A 265 -30.66 15.90 -21.32
CA PRO A 265 -31.59 15.55 -22.39
C PRO A 265 -33.04 15.90 -22.02
N ARG A 266 -33.83 16.23 -23.04
CA ARG A 266 -35.29 16.36 -22.93
C ARG A 266 -35.90 14.96 -22.87
N ILE A 267 -36.89 14.80 -22.00
CA ILE A 267 -37.66 13.57 -21.92
C ILE A 267 -38.87 13.72 -22.83
N ASN A 268 -38.90 12.95 -23.92
CA ASN A 268 -39.99 12.97 -24.90
C ASN A 268 -41.11 11.96 -24.56
N GLU A 269 -40.74 10.86 -23.91
CA GLU A 269 -41.64 9.78 -23.52
C GLU A 269 -41.28 9.28 -22.11
N PRO A 270 -42.25 8.85 -21.29
CA PRO A 270 -41.96 8.27 -19.98
C PRO A 270 -41.09 7.01 -20.10
N ILE A 271 -40.12 6.83 -19.19
CA ILE A 271 -39.17 5.71 -19.22
C ILE A 271 -39.36 4.81 -17.97
N PRO A 272 -40.41 3.97 -17.93
CA PRO A 272 -40.66 3.09 -16.80
C PRO A 272 -39.74 1.85 -16.78
N SER A 273 -38.99 1.61 -17.86
CA SER A 273 -38.16 0.41 -18.06
C SER A 273 -36.87 0.39 -17.22
N GLY A 274 -36.47 1.53 -16.64
CA GLY A 274 -35.27 1.61 -15.80
C GLY A 274 -33.95 1.61 -16.56
N ASN A 275 -33.98 1.84 -17.88
CA ASN A 275 -32.78 2.02 -18.69
C ASN A 275 -32.63 3.48 -19.09
N ALA A 276 -31.42 4.02 -18.99
CA ALA A 276 -31.08 5.37 -19.43
C ALA A 276 -29.83 5.36 -20.29
N GLN A 277 -29.69 6.37 -21.15
CA GLN A 277 -28.48 6.59 -21.93
C GLN A 277 -27.95 7.99 -21.65
N ILE A 278 -26.68 8.08 -21.25
CA ILE A 278 -25.94 9.34 -21.21
C ILE A 278 -25.35 9.55 -22.60
N THR A 279 -25.89 10.52 -23.33
CA THR A 279 -25.42 10.91 -24.65
C THR A 279 -24.58 12.18 -24.56
N GLY A 280 -23.57 12.30 -25.42
CA GLY A 280 -22.69 13.45 -25.51
C GLY A 280 -21.64 13.24 -26.59
N SER A 281 -20.75 14.21 -26.77
CA SER A 281 -19.60 14.12 -27.68
C SER A 281 -18.46 13.31 -27.05
N PHE A 282 -18.73 12.07 -26.63
CA PHE A 282 -17.74 11.22 -25.98
C PHE A 282 -16.83 10.53 -27.00
N THR A 283 -15.55 10.42 -26.64
CA THR A 283 -14.65 9.44 -27.24
C THR A 283 -14.91 8.04 -26.66
N GLN A 284 -14.45 6.98 -27.35
CA GLN A 284 -14.49 5.60 -26.84
C GLN A 284 -13.91 5.50 -25.42
N THR A 285 -12.78 6.16 -25.24
CA THR A 285 -12.00 6.22 -24.02
C THR A 285 -12.81 6.86 -22.88
N GLU A 286 -13.39 8.04 -23.11
CA GLU A 286 -14.19 8.75 -22.11
C GLU A 286 -15.47 8.00 -21.74
N ALA A 287 -16.15 7.39 -22.71
CA ALA A 287 -17.34 6.60 -22.46
C ALA A 287 -17.02 5.36 -21.62
N THR A 288 -15.91 4.68 -21.92
CA THR A 288 -15.45 3.50 -21.18
C THR A 288 -15.04 3.87 -19.75
N ASP A 289 -14.28 4.96 -19.59
CA ASP A 289 -13.86 5.46 -18.28
C ASP A 289 -15.06 5.86 -17.43
N LEU A 290 -16.01 6.61 -17.99
CA LEU A 290 -17.24 7.00 -17.31
C LEU A 290 -18.08 5.77 -16.93
N ALA A 291 -18.25 4.81 -17.83
CA ALA A 291 -18.99 3.58 -17.54
C ALA A 291 -18.33 2.78 -16.40
N ASN A 292 -17.01 2.63 -16.41
CA ASN A 292 -16.26 1.94 -15.35
C ASN A 292 -16.46 2.64 -14.00
N VAL A 293 -16.33 3.96 -13.99
CA VAL A 293 -16.51 4.77 -12.78
C VAL A 293 -17.93 4.63 -12.22
N LEU A 294 -18.95 4.65 -13.06
CA LEU A 294 -20.37 4.51 -12.66
C LEU A 294 -20.74 3.08 -12.23
N LYS A 295 -20.11 2.05 -12.82
CA LYS A 295 -20.39 0.64 -12.52
C LYS A 295 -20.08 0.24 -11.09
N TYR A 296 -19.02 0.79 -10.49
CA TYR A 296 -18.57 0.44 -9.14
C TYR A 296 -19.15 1.34 -8.04
N GLY A 297 -20.03 2.28 -8.39
CA GLY A 297 -20.67 3.21 -7.47
C GLY A 297 -19.74 4.34 -6.99
N ALA A 298 -20.31 5.32 -6.28
CA ALA A 298 -19.58 6.46 -5.75
C ALA A 298 -18.75 6.09 -4.51
N LEU A 299 -17.65 6.82 -4.27
CA LEU A 299 -16.88 6.67 -3.03
C LEU A 299 -17.73 7.13 -1.82
N PRO A 300 -17.63 6.44 -0.67
CA PRO A 300 -18.40 6.80 0.53
C PRO A 300 -17.94 8.12 1.18
N LEU A 301 -16.74 8.59 0.81
CA LEU A 301 -16.13 9.81 1.29
C LEU A 301 -15.56 10.60 0.10
N ALA A 302 -15.55 11.92 0.22
CA ALA A 302 -14.78 12.78 -0.68
C ALA A 302 -13.30 12.70 -0.29
N PHE A 303 -12.41 12.79 -1.28
CA PHE A 303 -10.97 12.76 -1.06
C PHE A 303 -10.27 13.93 -1.73
N ASP A 304 -9.37 14.57 -1.01
CA ASP A 304 -8.40 15.50 -1.55
C ASP A 304 -7.18 14.73 -2.06
N ARG A 305 -6.69 15.13 -3.23
CA ARG A 305 -5.51 14.54 -3.84
C ARG A 305 -4.28 15.15 -3.24
N GLY A 306 -3.46 14.32 -2.59
CA GLY A 306 -2.10 14.64 -2.20
C GLY A 306 -1.15 14.67 -3.41
N GLU A 307 0.14 14.74 -3.11
CA GLU A 307 1.19 14.80 -4.14
C GLU A 307 1.20 13.53 -5.01
N VAL A 308 1.27 13.74 -6.33
CA VAL A 308 1.42 12.66 -7.31
C VAL A 308 2.90 12.47 -7.58
N GLN A 309 3.43 11.30 -7.20
CA GLN A 309 4.83 10.95 -7.45
C GLN A 309 4.91 10.01 -8.65
N GLN A 310 5.66 10.40 -9.67
CA GLN A 310 5.89 9.59 -10.86
C GLN A 310 7.37 9.21 -10.95
N ILE A 311 7.65 7.91 -11.00
CA ILE A 311 9.00 7.35 -11.08
C ILE A 311 9.10 6.56 -12.39
N SER A 312 10.16 6.78 -13.17
CA SER A 312 10.35 6.03 -14.41
C SER A 312 10.81 4.59 -14.12
N PRO A 313 10.38 3.60 -14.94
CA PRO A 313 10.85 2.22 -14.81
C PRO A 313 12.37 2.06 -14.94
N THR A 314 13.01 2.89 -15.75
CA THR A 314 14.46 2.89 -15.94
C THR A 314 15.20 3.25 -14.65
N LEU A 315 14.77 4.32 -13.97
CA LEU A 315 15.37 4.75 -12.71
C LEU A 315 15.21 3.70 -11.62
N GLY A 316 14.05 3.05 -11.55
CA GLY A 316 13.81 1.99 -10.56
C GLY A 316 14.66 0.75 -10.80
N SER A 317 14.79 0.32 -12.06
CA SER A 317 15.67 -0.80 -12.43
C SER A 317 17.12 -0.51 -12.05
N ASP A 318 17.63 0.68 -12.37
CA ASP A 318 19.02 1.05 -12.06
C ASP A 318 19.27 1.08 -10.54
N GLN A 319 18.30 1.58 -9.76
CA GLN A 319 18.37 1.57 -8.30
C GLN A 319 18.34 0.15 -7.72
N LEU A 320 17.53 -0.76 -8.27
CA LEU A 320 17.53 -2.16 -7.87
C LEU A 320 18.90 -2.81 -8.10
N HIS A 321 19.49 -2.62 -9.28
CA HIS A 321 20.80 -3.19 -9.60
C HIS A 321 21.89 -2.63 -8.69
N ALA A 322 21.89 -1.31 -8.45
CA ALA A 322 22.84 -0.67 -7.53
C ALA A 322 22.69 -1.19 -6.09
N GLY A 323 21.46 -1.35 -5.61
CA GLY A 323 21.17 -1.89 -4.28
C GLY A 323 21.62 -3.35 -4.12
N LEU A 324 21.35 -4.21 -5.11
CA LEU A 324 21.80 -5.60 -5.11
C LEU A 324 23.33 -5.71 -5.15
N LEU A 325 23.99 -4.87 -5.95
CA LEU A 325 25.46 -4.82 -6.01
C LEU A 325 26.05 -4.39 -4.66
N ALA A 326 25.51 -3.34 -4.05
CA ALA A 326 25.95 -2.86 -2.74
C ALA A 326 25.76 -3.93 -1.65
N GLY A 327 24.61 -4.62 -1.65
CA GLY A 327 24.35 -5.74 -0.75
C GLY A 327 25.29 -6.93 -0.96
N ALA A 328 25.56 -7.29 -2.21
CA ALA A 328 26.47 -8.38 -2.53
C ALA A 328 27.92 -8.07 -2.12
N LEU A 329 28.40 -6.85 -2.38
CA LEU A 329 29.73 -6.40 -1.94
C LEU A 329 29.83 -6.34 -0.42
N GLY A 330 28.80 -5.80 0.26
CA GLY A 330 28.74 -5.77 1.72
C GLY A 330 28.77 -7.17 2.34
N LEU A 331 27.94 -8.09 1.82
CA LEU A 331 27.95 -9.50 2.23
C LEU A 331 29.33 -10.13 2.01
N LEU A 332 29.92 -9.95 0.82
CA LEU A 332 31.24 -10.50 0.50
C LEU A 332 32.31 -10.01 1.48
N LEU A 333 32.34 -8.72 1.80
CA LEU A 333 33.28 -8.14 2.76
C LEU A 333 33.10 -8.71 4.17
N VAL A 334 31.85 -8.85 4.63
CA VAL A 334 31.55 -9.47 5.93
C VAL A 334 31.99 -10.93 5.97
N LEU A 335 31.77 -11.70 4.90
CA LEU A 335 32.19 -13.09 4.79
C LEU A 335 33.72 -13.22 4.79
N ILE A 336 34.42 -12.40 4.01
CA ILE A 336 35.89 -12.37 3.96
C ILE A 336 36.46 -12.02 5.33
N TYR A 337 35.98 -10.94 5.95
CA TYR A 337 36.42 -10.54 7.28
C TYR A 337 36.21 -11.66 8.31
N SER A 338 35.02 -12.26 8.30
CA SER A 338 34.67 -13.34 9.24
C SER A 338 35.55 -14.58 9.05
N LEU A 339 35.84 -14.97 7.81
CA LEU A 339 36.72 -16.10 7.51
C LEU A 339 38.17 -15.81 7.88
N LEU A 340 38.69 -14.60 7.64
CA LEU A 340 40.06 -14.24 8.00
C LEU A 340 40.25 -14.13 9.51
N TYR A 341 39.33 -13.48 10.22
CA TYR A 341 39.44 -13.21 11.65
C TYR A 341 39.02 -14.40 12.53
N TYR A 342 37.94 -15.10 12.17
CA TYR A 342 37.40 -16.23 12.94
C TYR A 342 37.82 -17.61 12.38
N ARG A 343 38.45 -17.67 11.20
CA ARG A 343 38.95 -18.91 10.58
C ARG A 343 37.85 -19.98 10.49
N GLY A 344 38.07 -21.17 11.05
CA GLY A 344 37.09 -22.26 11.05
C GLY A 344 35.77 -21.94 11.75
N LEU A 345 35.72 -20.95 12.65
CA LEU A 345 34.45 -20.43 13.19
C LEU A 345 33.74 -19.49 12.20
N GLY A 346 34.46 -18.87 11.28
CA GLY A 346 33.89 -18.07 10.21
C GLY A 346 32.95 -18.87 9.31
N LEU A 347 33.16 -20.19 9.15
CA LEU A 347 32.23 -21.08 8.46
C LEU A 347 30.86 -21.16 9.15
N VAL A 348 30.82 -21.04 10.48
CA VAL A 348 29.57 -20.97 11.23
C VAL A 348 28.86 -19.66 10.93
N THR A 349 29.57 -18.53 10.95
CA THR A 349 29.02 -17.21 10.54
C THR A 349 28.45 -17.25 9.12
N VAL A 350 29.19 -17.83 8.18
CA VAL A 350 28.75 -17.99 6.78
C VAL A 350 27.45 -18.81 6.74
N GLY A 351 27.43 -19.97 7.40
CA GLY A 351 26.22 -20.81 7.48
C GLY A 351 25.03 -20.09 8.10
N SER A 352 25.25 -19.33 9.18
CA SER A 352 24.20 -18.56 9.85
C SER A 352 23.63 -17.48 8.93
N LEU A 353 24.48 -16.74 8.20
CA LEU A 353 24.04 -15.73 7.23
C LEU A 353 23.24 -16.34 6.08
N PHE A 354 23.64 -17.52 5.56
CA PHE A 354 22.86 -18.21 4.52
C PHE A 354 21.49 -18.68 5.03
N VAL A 355 21.42 -19.22 6.24
CA VAL A 355 20.14 -19.63 6.84
C VAL A 355 19.26 -18.42 7.12
N ALA A 356 19.83 -17.32 7.64
CA ALA A 356 19.11 -16.07 7.86
C ALA A 356 18.57 -15.50 6.54
N GLY A 357 19.42 -15.41 5.51
CA GLY A 357 19.03 -14.96 4.17
C GLY A 357 17.95 -15.84 3.54
N GLY A 358 18.06 -17.16 3.68
CA GLY A 358 17.05 -18.11 3.20
C GLY A 358 15.70 -17.93 3.92
N LEU A 359 15.71 -17.79 5.25
CA LEU A 359 14.49 -17.51 6.02
C LEU A 359 13.86 -16.17 5.63
N VAL A 360 14.65 -15.10 5.55
CA VAL A 360 14.18 -13.77 5.14
C VAL A 360 13.59 -13.83 3.73
N TYR A 361 14.26 -14.49 2.79
CA TYR A 361 13.78 -14.63 1.41
C TYR A 361 12.44 -15.37 1.34
N LEU A 362 12.31 -16.52 2.02
CA LEU A 362 11.06 -17.29 2.08
C LEU A 362 9.93 -16.48 2.73
N LEU A 363 10.24 -15.75 3.80
CA LEU A 363 9.26 -14.88 4.46
C LEU A 363 8.80 -13.76 3.52
N ILE A 364 9.71 -13.07 2.82
CA ILE A 364 9.33 -12.01 1.87
C ILE A 364 8.41 -12.55 0.77
N LEU A 365 8.68 -13.75 0.22
CA LEU A 365 7.80 -14.38 -0.78
C LEU A 365 6.40 -14.64 -0.23
N LEU A 366 6.30 -15.23 0.97
CA LEU A 366 5.02 -15.54 1.61
C LEU A 366 4.25 -14.27 1.99
N LEU A 367 4.93 -13.28 2.58
CA LEU A 367 4.31 -12.00 2.93
C LEU A 367 3.84 -11.23 1.70
N GLY A 368 4.58 -11.31 0.59
CA GLY A 368 4.17 -10.75 -0.68
C GLY A 368 2.85 -11.33 -1.19
N LYS A 369 2.59 -12.61 -0.92
CA LYS A 369 1.33 -13.27 -1.29
C LYS A 369 0.20 -13.00 -0.30
N TRP A 370 0.46 -13.08 1.00
CA TRP A 370 -0.55 -12.99 2.05
C TRP A 370 -1.05 -11.58 2.32
N VAL A 371 -0.11 -10.64 2.46
CA VAL A 371 -0.41 -9.27 2.90
C VAL A 371 -0.14 -8.27 1.78
N GLY A 372 0.40 -8.72 0.65
CA GLY A 372 0.75 -7.85 -0.46
C GLY A 372 2.06 -7.11 -0.26
N PHE A 373 2.93 -7.57 0.64
CA PHE A 373 4.21 -6.91 0.92
C PHE A 373 5.04 -6.71 -0.36
N THR A 374 5.49 -5.46 -0.57
CA THR A 374 6.35 -5.07 -1.68
C THR A 374 7.72 -4.65 -1.14
N LEU A 375 8.78 -5.14 -1.78
CA LEU A 375 10.16 -4.77 -1.46
C LEU A 375 10.49 -3.43 -2.11
N THR A 376 10.72 -2.40 -1.31
CA THR A 376 11.12 -1.05 -1.75
C THR A 376 12.64 -0.88 -1.70
N LEU A 377 13.17 0.19 -2.29
CA LEU A 377 14.58 0.59 -2.18
C LEU A 377 14.99 0.78 -0.71
N ALA A 378 14.14 1.46 0.06
CA ALA A 378 14.35 1.62 1.50
C ALA A 378 14.32 0.25 2.23
N GLY A 379 13.46 -0.67 1.79
CA GLY A 379 13.47 -2.05 2.25
C GLY A 379 14.78 -2.78 1.94
N ILE A 380 15.34 -2.60 0.73
CA ILE A 380 16.66 -3.14 0.37
C ILE A 380 17.74 -2.58 1.29
N ALA A 381 17.74 -1.28 1.58
CA ALA A 381 18.67 -0.69 2.54
C ALA A 381 18.55 -1.35 3.93
N GLY A 382 17.34 -1.63 4.39
CA GLY A 382 17.09 -2.37 5.63
C GLY A 382 17.69 -3.78 5.61
N LEU A 383 17.53 -4.51 4.49
CA LEU A 383 18.15 -5.82 4.28
C LEU A 383 19.69 -5.72 4.30
N ILE A 384 20.28 -4.71 3.67
CA ILE A 384 21.74 -4.51 3.66
C ILE A 384 22.27 -4.23 5.07
N VAL A 385 21.63 -3.32 5.81
CA VAL A 385 22.00 -3.01 7.20
C VAL A 385 21.89 -4.25 8.08
N SER A 386 20.89 -5.10 7.85
CA SER A 386 20.68 -6.31 8.63
C SER A 386 21.82 -7.32 8.54
N ILE A 387 22.61 -7.33 7.45
CA ILE A 387 23.79 -8.20 7.30
C ILE A 387 24.82 -7.87 8.39
N GLY A 388 25.00 -6.58 8.69
CA GLY A 388 25.90 -6.14 9.76
C GLY A 388 25.37 -6.50 11.14
N ILE A 389 24.08 -6.28 11.38
CA ILE A 389 23.43 -6.58 12.67
C ILE A 389 23.49 -8.10 12.96
N THR A 390 23.11 -8.93 11.99
CA THR A 390 23.22 -10.40 12.12
C THR A 390 24.66 -10.85 12.37
N ALA A 391 25.64 -10.25 11.68
CA ALA A 391 27.05 -10.57 11.91
C ALA A 391 27.51 -10.21 13.34
N ASP A 392 27.05 -9.09 13.89
CA ASP A 392 27.39 -8.64 15.25
C ASP A 392 26.96 -9.65 16.32
N SER A 393 25.74 -10.19 16.21
CA SER A 393 25.23 -11.23 17.12
C SER A 393 26.14 -12.46 17.18
N PHE A 394 26.73 -12.86 16.05
CA PHE A 394 27.65 -14.01 16.00
C PHE A 394 29.02 -13.65 16.61
N ILE A 395 29.51 -12.44 16.34
CA ILE A 395 30.79 -11.92 16.89
C ILE A 395 30.74 -11.88 18.41
N VAL A 396 29.67 -11.30 18.99
CA VAL A 396 29.48 -11.24 20.45
C VAL A 396 29.51 -12.63 21.07
N TYR A 397 28.89 -13.62 20.43
CA TYR A 397 28.93 -15.00 20.93
C TYR A 397 30.34 -15.60 20.85
N PHE A 398 31.05 -15.43 19.74
CA PHE A 398 32.37 -16.02 19.54
C PHE A 398 33.44 -15.41 20.41
N GLU A 399 33.44 -14.09 20.59
CA GLU A 399 34.35 -13.43 21.53
C GLU A 399 34.09 -13.91 22.96
N ARG A 400 32.82 -14.11 23.33
CA ARG A 400 32.52 -14.64 24.66
C ARG A 400 32.98 -16.08 24.86
N ILE A 401 32.99 -16.90 23.82
CA ILE A 401 33.61 -18.24 23.87
C ILE A 401 35.13 -18.12 23.99
N ARG A 402 35.76 -17.24 23.22
CA ARG A 402 37.22 -17.02 23.24
C ARG A 402 37.69 -16.57 24.62
N ASP A 403 36.95 -15.67 25.29
CA ASP A 403 37.23 -15.27 26.68
C ASP A 403 37.26 -16.46 27.64
N GLU A 404 36.25 -17.32 27.59
CA GLU A 404 36.15 -18.50 28.47
C GLU A 404 37.28 -19.50 28.22
N VAL A 405 37.73 -19.65 26.98
CA VAL A 405 38.88 -20.50 26.64
C VAL A 405 40.20 -19.87 27.11
N ARG A 406 40.34 -18.53 27.04
CA ARG A 406 41.48 -17.79 27.61
C ARG A 406 41.55 -17.94 29.13
N GLU A 407 40.40 -18.01 29.81
CA GLU A 407 40.29 -18.30 31.24
C GLU A 407 40.60 -19.78 31.60
N GLY A 408 40.99 -20.61 30.62
CA GLY A 408 41.43 -21.99 30.84
C GLY A 408 40.31 -23.04 30.79
N ARG A 409 39.09 -22.67 30.41
CA ARG A 409 38.00 -23.66 30.27
C ARG A 409 38.17 -24.50 29.01
N SER A 410 37.75 -25.76 29.09
CA SER A 410 37.62 -26.61 27.90
C SER A 410 36.63 -26.00 26.90
N LEU A 411 36.89 -26.16 25.59
CA LEU A 411 36.04 -25.61 24.53
C LEU A 411 34.56 -26.00 24.69
N ARG A 412 34.28 -27.25 25.10
CA ARG A 412 32.92 -27.74 25.34
C ARG A 412 32.21 -26.98 26.46
N SER A 413 32.92 -26.69 27.55
CA SER A 413 32.38 -25.89 28.66
C SER A 413 32.26 -24.42 28.28
N ALA A 414 33.26 -23.88 27.57
CA ALA A 414 33.31 -22.49 27.14
C ALA A 414 32.11 -22.12 26.25
N VAL A 415 31.69 -23.02 25.36
CA VAL A 415 30.52 -22.82 24.49
C VAL A 415 29.21 -22.67 25.28
N GLU A 416 29.04 -23.43 26.36
CA GLU A 416 27.82 -23.39 27.17
C GLU A 416 27.83 -22.23 28.18
N THR A 417 28.97 -21.97 28.84
CA THR A 417 29.10 -20.84 29.77
C THR A 417 29.10 -19.50 29.03
N GLY A 418 29.81 -19.41 27.90
CA GLY A 418 29.83 -18.23 27.04
C GLY A 418 28.45 -17.87 26.50
N TRP A 419 27.63 -18.88 26.16
CA TRP A 419 26.25 -18.68 25.70
C TRP A 419 25.36 -18.00 26.74
N GLN A 420 25.50 -18.35 28.03
CA GLN A 420 24.68 -17.73 29.08
C GLN A 420 24.89 -16.22 29.18
N ARG A 421 26.11 -15.76 28.90
CA ARG A 421 26.49 -14.33 28.92
C ARG A 421 26.12 -13.68 27.59
N ALA A 422 26.49 -14.28 26.46
CA ALA A 422 26.23 -13.75 25.12
C ALA A 422 24.73 -13.59 24.81
N ARG A 423 23.89 -14.57 25.17
CA ARG A 423 22.44 -14.53 24.87
C ARG A 423 21.74 -13.30 25.44
N ARG A 424 22.18 -12.81 26.61
CA ARG A 424 21.58 -11.63 27.24
C ARG A 424 21.93 -10.37 26.45
N THR A 425 23.20 -10.24 26.04
CA THR A 425 23.66 -9.11 25.23
C THR A 425 22.95 -9.08 23.88
N ILE A 426 22.88 -10.23 23.19
CA ILE A 426 22.23 -10.35 21.87
C ILE A 426 20.74 -9.99 21.98
N ILE A 427 19.99 -10.60 22.91
CA ILE A 427 18.57 -10.27 23.10
C ILE A 427 18.36 -8.78 23.37
N VAL A 428 19.19 -8.16 24.22
CA VAL A 428 19.04 -6.74 24.57
C VAL A 428 19.33 -5.85 23.36
N ALA A 429 20.41 -6.12 22.62
CA ALA A 429 20.79 -5.34 21.44
C ALA A 429 19.71 -5.42 20.34
N ASP A 430 19.24 -6.62 20.03
CA ASP A 430 18.20 -6.85 19.02
C ASP A 430 16.85 -6.28 19.43
N PHE A 431 16.51 -6.35 20.72
CA PHE A 431 15.26 -5.78 21.22
C PHE A 431 15.23 -4.25 21.06
N VAL A 432 16.36 -3.57 21.25
CA VAL A 432 16.46 -2.12 20.96
C VAL A 432 16.21 -1.85 19.48
N SER A 433 16.80 -2.65 18.58
CA SER A 433 16.58 -2.54 17.13
C SER A 433 15.12 -2.80 16.74
N ILE A 434 14.45 -3.78 17.37
CA ILE A 434 13.03 -4.07 17.16
C ILE A 434 12.16 -2.90 17.63
N ILE A 435 12.43 -2.32 18.80
CA ILE A 435 11.69 -1.13 19.27
C ILE A 435 11.85 0.02 18.27
N ALA A 436 13.08 0.28 17.80
CA ALA A 436 13.33 1.32 16.80
C ALA A 436 12.55 1.05 15.51
N ALA A 437 12.55 -0.19 15.01
CA ALA A 437 11.78 -0.60 13.85
C ALA A 437 10.26 -0.42 14.05
N VAL A 438 9.72 -0.78 15.23
CA VAL A 438 8.30 -0.60 15.56
C VAL A 438 7.93 0.88 15.57
N LEU A 439 8.73 1.73 16.22
CA LEU A 439 8.49 3.17 16.27
C LEU A 439 8.52 3.77 14.86
N LEU A 440 9.55 3.47 14.07
CA LEU A 440 9.64 3.93 12.69
C LEU A 440 8.46 3.44 11.84
N TYR A 441 7.99 2.21 12.05
CA TYR A 441 6.87 1.67 11.28
C TYR A 441 5.54 2.40 11.53
N PHE A 442 5.28 2.83 12.77
CA PHE A 442 4.04 3.53 13.12
C PHE A 442 4.10 5.04 12.87
N PHE A 443 5.27 5.66 13.06
CA PHE A 443 5.40 7.11 12.97
C PHE A 443 5.90 7.61 11.61
N ALA A 444 6.55 6.76 10.80
CA ALA A 444 7.07 7.18 9.50
C ALA A 444 6.09 6.92 8.36
N VAL A 445 6.21 7.71 7.29
CA VAL A 445 5.37 7.65 6.08
C VAL A 445 6.22 7.19 4.89
N GLY A 446 5.58 6.53 3.93
CA GLY A 446 6.20 6.16 2.65
C GLY A 446 7.35 5.16 2.80
N GLY A 447 8.46 5.40 2.10
CA GLY A 447 9.58 4.47 1.99
C GLY A 447 10.22 4.09 3.33
N VAL A 448 10.25 4.99 4.32
CA VAL A 448 10.87 4.74 5.64
C VAL A 448 10.16 3.59 6.38
N ARG A 449 8.84 3.42 6.17
CA ARG A 449 8.09 2.30 6.75
C ARG A 449 8.53 0.95 6.19
N GLY A 450 8.93 0.90 4.92
CA GLY A 450 9.51 -0.30 4.29
C GLY A 450 10.89 -0.66 4.84
N PHE A 451 11.73 0.35 5.09
CA PHE A 451 13.00 0.17 5.80
C PHE A 451 12.78 -0.40 7.22
N ALA A 452 11.86 0.22 7.98
CA ALA A 452 11.55 -0.21 9.34
C ALA A 452 11.03 -1.65 9.40
N PHE A 453 10.14 -2.02 8.47
CA PHE A 453 9.59 -3.37 8.39
C PHE A 453 10.65 -4.43 8.11
N THR A 454 11.51 -4.19 7.10
CA THR A 454 12.58 -5.13 6.73
C THR A 454 13.63 -5.26 7.83
N LEU A 455 13.99 -4.16 8.49
CA LEU A 455 14.87 -4.17 9.67
C LEU A 455 14.26 -5.01 10.80
N GLY A 456 13.00 -4.76 11.18
CA GLY A 456 12.32 -5.52 12.23
C GLY A 456 12.20 -7.01 11.91
N LEU A 457 11.83 -7.36 10.67
CA LEU A 457 11.74 -8.74 10.21
C LEU A 457 13.09 -9.46 10.27
N THR A 458 14.15 -8.82 9.79
CA THR A 458 15.50 -9.41 9.76
C THR A 458 16.09 -9.57 11.15
N THR A 459 15.87 -8.61 12.07
CA THR A 459 16.28 -8.75 13.48
C THR A 459 15.54 -9.89 14.19
N LEU A 460 14.25 -10.10 13.89
CA LEU A 460 13.53 -11.28 14.40
C LEU A 460 14.11 -12.59 13.86
N VAL A 461 14.47 -12.62 12.58
CA VAL A 461 15.14 -13.79 11.99
C VAL A 461 16.51 -14.01 12.62
N ASP A 462 17.28 -12.97 12.91
CA ASP A 462 18.57 -13.08 13.59
C ASP A 462 18.44 -13.81 14.93
N LEU A 463 17.51 -13.36 15.78
CA LEU A 463 17.21 -14.03 17.05
C LEU A 463 16.84 -15.50 16.86
N VAL A 464 16.03 -15.83 15.85
CA VAL A 464 15.71 -17.23 15.54
C VAL A 464 16.97 -18.01 15.16
N VAL A 465 17.79 -17.47 14.27
CA VAL A 465 19.01 -18.14 13.75
C VAL A 465 20.05 -18.33 14.83
N VAL A 466 20.30 -17.33 15.67
CA VAL A 466 21.27 -17.41 16.76
C VAL A 466 20.94 -18.58 17.71
N PHE A 467 19.66 -18.73 18.07
CA PHE A 467 19.20 -19.76 19.01
C PHE A 467 19.04 -21.15 18.39
N THR A 468 18.60 -21.23 17.13
CA THR A 468 18.24 -22.51 16.48
C THR A 468 19.35 -23.06 15.61
N PHE A 469 20.25 -22.22 15.10
CA PHE A 469 21.37 -22.61 14.25
C PHE A 469 22.72 -22.32 14.92
N THR A 470 23.06 -21.07 15.22
CA THR A 470 24.41 -20.65 15.63
C THR A 470 24.86 -21.33 16.92
N LYS A 471 24.05 -21.30 17.99
CA LYS A 471 24.39 -21.99 19.25
C LYS A 471 24.47 -23.51 19.08
N PRO A 472 23.47 -24.19 18.50
CA PRO A 472 23.51 -25.63 18.29
C PRO A 472 24.69 -26.11 17.44
N ILE A 473 24.97 -25.44 16.32
CA ILE A 473 26.07 -25.84 15.42
C ILE A 473 27.42 -25.64 16.10
N THR A 474 27.61 -24.54 16.84
CA THR A 474 28.83 -24.30 17.63
C THR A 474 29.01 -25.35 18.72
N SER A 475 27.92 -25.80 19.35
CA SER A 475 27.95 -26.91 20.32
C SER A 475 28.34 -28.25 19.70
N VAL A 476 27.88 -28.55 18.48
CA VAL A 476 28.29 -29.76 17.75
C VAL A 476 29.76 -29.68 17.35
N ILE A 477 30.16 -28.54 16.77
CA ILE A 477 31.53 -28.29 16.29
C ILE A 477 32.55 -28.35 17.43
N SER A 478 32.19 -27.88 18.64
CA SER A 478 33.06 -27.95 19.83
C SER A 478 33.47 -29.37 20.23
N LYS A 479 32.74 -30.39 19.76
CA LYS A 479 33.03 -31.81 20.05
C LYS A 479 33.96 -32.44 19.02
N LEU A 480 34.12 -31.82 17.85
CA LEU A 480 34.99 -32.33 16.79
C LEU A 480 36.46 -32.16 17.17
N ASN A 481 37.28 -33.16 16.81
CA ASN A 481 38.71 -33.16 17.13
C ASN A 481 39.43 -31.93 16.55
N PHE A 482 39.10 -31.52 15.32
CA PHE A 482 39.70 -30.34 14.67
C PHE A 482 39.59 -29.04 15.49
N TYR A 483 38.45 -28.82 16.15
CA TYR A 483 38.23 -27.62 16.95
C TYR A 483 38.71 -27.78 18.39
N SER A 484 38.46 -28.95 18.99
CA SER A 484 38.86 -29.23 20.37
C SER A 484 40.37 -29.43 20.58
N SER A 485 41.12 -29.81 19.54
CA SER A 485 42.58 -29.96 19.60
C SER A 485 43.34 -28.65 19.41
N GLY A 486 42.67 -27.51 19.25
CA GLY A 486 43.32 -26.21 19.10
C GLY A 486 44.08 -26.03 17.79
N HIS A 487 43.62 -26.66 16.69
CA HIS A 487 44.27 -26.53 15.38
C HIS A 487 44.41 -25.05 14.95
N PRO A 488 45.51 -24.61 14.31
CA PRO A 488 45.71 -23.21 13.93
C PRO A 488 44.55 -22.61 13.13
N LEU A 489 43.95 -23.40 12.24
CA LEU A 489 42.81 -22.98 11.42
C LEU A 489 41.45 -23.04 12.14
N SER A 490 41.36 -23.58 13.36
CA SER A 490 40.07 -23.68 14.07
C SER A 490 39.60 -22.35 14.67
N GLY A 491 40.51 -21.39 14.85
CA GLY A 491 40.24 -20.13 15.56
C GLY A 491 40.39 -20.23 17.09
N PHE A 492 40.69 -21.42 17.63
CA PHE A 492 40.91 -21.69 19.06
C PHE A 492 42.32 -22.18 19.40
N SER A 493 43.30 -21.94 18.53
CA SER A 493 44.71 -22.22 18.84
C SER A 493 45.23 -21.29 19.94
N THR A 494 46.21 -21.73 20.72
CA THR A 494 46.89 -20.90 21.74
C THR A 494 47.41 -19.59 21.15
N LYS A 495 48.00 -19.66 19.95
CA LYS A 495 48.46 -18.49 19.18
C LYS A 495 47.34 -17.54 18.76
N SER A 496 46.17 -18.04 18.40
CA SER A 496 45.01 -17.19 18.04
C SER A 496 44.27 -16.63 19.25
N LEU A 497 44.39 -17.27 20.41
CA LEU A 497 43.79 -16.81 21.66
C LEU A 497 44.70 -15.85 22.43
N GLY A 498 45.97 -15.70 22.04
CA GLY A 498 46.94 -14.82 22.71
C GLY A 498 47.43 -15.36 24.05
N THR A 499 47.26 -16.67 24.32
CA THR A 499 47.72 -17.30 25.56
C THR A 499 49.14 -17.83 25.39
N ILE A 500 50.07 -17.39 26.25
CA ILE A 500 51.43 -17.92 26.31
C ILE A 500 51.35 -19.27 27.02
N SER A 501 51.75 -20.34 26.34
CA SER A 501 51.92 -21.66 26.97
C SER A 501 53.05 -21.55 28.01
N LEU A 502 52.70 -21.63 29.30
CA LEU A 502 53.73 -21.85 30.33
C LEU A 502 54.40 -23.20 30.02
N PRO A 503 55.74 -23.26 30.01
CA PRO A 503 56.46 -24.51 29.74
C PRO A 503 56.03 -25.55 30.77
N LYS A 504 55.70 -26.76 30.30
CA LYS A 504 55.49 -27.90 31.20
C LYS A 504 56.79 -28.10 31.97
N GLU A 505 56.77 -27.94 33.30
CA GLU A 505 57.85 -28.42 34.16
C GLU A 505 58.01 -29.93 33.93
N ALA A 506 59.26 -30.35 33.76
CA ALA A 506 59.69 -31.66 33.29
C ALA A 506 59.49 -32.77 34.32
#